data_AF-F3QR35-F1
#
_entry.id   AF-F3QR35-F1
#
_cell.length_a   1.000
_cell.length_b   1.000
_cell.length_c   1.000
_cell.angle_alpha   90.00
_cell.angle_beta   90.00
_cell.angle_gamma   90.00
#
_symmetry.space_group_name_H-M   'P 1'
#
loop_
_entity.id
_entity.type
_entity.pdbx_description
1 polymer ?
#
loop_
_entity_poly.entity_id
_entity_poly.type
_entity_poly.pdbx_seq_one_letter_code
_entity_poly.pdbx_strand_id
1 'polypeptide(L)'
;MKLKYYMQTGVVALIAATTGVSCTDTWDDHYSVNGSVPGATLWENMLLDESIRPFVRVLDSCGYKDMLNSNQVFTVWAPEITEEEAQEWIETYKREKSLGIIDDDNATLNQFIRNHIAMYNQQVSSLTEDETVKMLNGKRLNLTSSMLNGEVNMVGNGVPSSNGMLYKVDGAATFFPNIWERIRMDREGDQGLDSVSNFFLSWNRIELDEEASVPGGIVDGETVYLDSVMYNYNRIFDNFGQIDSEDSLYWFVAPTNKVWREHIDQYRSYFEFHKSLGEDGDSLQNLYSQYMLIYSSFFNVREQELPFNEANPDSIVATTYMSYYPDFSKFEWPMQAGGLLHGLTPQDCSNGRLYKATDWRIPPTKLIYMRPIQVEAEYANNYSTVTLSGDSTAIQVNAVEATNENFRVSTGGYLVVKDSRSGRTNQPEITFKIPSTLSNCPYDIKVVFASPLAGDSLAKEDAQLKRQFTAKIRYYSSRTGDMIEGSNARTLCTDVDVDATRMDTITVTEGFEFPVSNFGEEDPRVLLTIQSIKGRTVPDGYSKDLAIDCVIFEPRPTSGSGSDEN
;
A
#
# COMPACT_ATOMS: atom_id res chain seq x y z
N MET A 1 -16.92 -20.83 -14.65
CA MET A 1 -17.16 -22.12 -13.96
C MET A 1 -17.26 -21.79 -12.47
N LYS A 2 -18.48 -21.79 -11.90
CA LYS A 2 -18.74 -21.34 -10.52
C LYS A 2 -18.62 -22.54 -9.56
N LEU A 3 -17.71 -22.48 -8.60
CA LEU A 3 -17.53 -23.51 -7.58
C LEU A 3 -18.39 -23.17 -6.35
N LYS A 4 -19.34 -24.04 -6.00
CA LYS A 4 -20.13 -23.99 -4.75
C LYS A 4 -19.55 -25.01 -3.78
N TYR A 5 -19.24 -24.59 -2.55
CA TYR A 5 -18.92 -25.50 -1.45
C TYR A 5 -20.20 -26.01 -0.80
N TYR A 6 -20.30 -27.33 -0.64
CA TYR A 6 -21.36 -28.04 0.07
C TYR A 6 -20.99 -28.18 1.55
N MET A 7 -21.85 -27.70 2.46
CA MET A 7 -21.84 -28.11 3.86
C MET A 7 -22.61 -29.44 4.00
N GLN A 8 -21.94 -30.48 4.51
CA GLN A 8 -22.57 -31.74 4.86
C GLN A 8 -23.26 -31.67 6.22
N THR A 9 -24.52 -32.06 6.20
CA THR A 9 -25.43 -32.27 7.32
C THR A 9 -25.15 -33.62 7.98
N GLY A 10 -25.07 -33.65 9.31
CA GLY A 10 -25.09 -34.89 10.10
C GLY A 10 -25.98 -34.67 11.33
N VAL A 11 -27.05 -35.45 11.43
CA VAL A 11 -28.04 -35.46 12.53
C VAL A 11 -28.18 -36.89 13.05
N VAL A 12 -28.65 -37.00 14.30
CA VAL A 12 -29.27 -38.16 15.00
C VAL A 12 -28.29 -38.92 15.92
N ALA A 13 -28.52 -39.22 17.20
CA ALA A 13 -29.53 -38.91 18.25
C ALA A 13 -29.02 -39.54 19.58
N LEU A 14 -29.10 -38.87 20.74
CA LEU A 14 -30.13 -38.94 21.82
C LEU A 14 -30.18 -40.24 22.69
N ILE A 15 -30.14 -40.07 24.03
CA ILE A 15 -31.02 -40.60 25.12
C ILE A 15 -30.26 -40.48 26.48
N ALA A 16 -30.59 -39.49 27.35
CA ALA A 16 -31.47 -39.54 28.56
C ALA A 16 -30.77 -40.09 29.82
N ALA A 17 -30.94 -39.64 31.06
CA ALA A 17 -31.61 -38.51 31.72
C ALA A 17 -31.18 -38.56 33.21
N THR A 18 -30.92 -37.43 33.87
CA THR A 18 -31.05 -37.28 35.34
C THR A 18 -31.34 -35.82 35.67
N THR A 19 -32.63 -35.55 35.84
CA THR A 19 -33.27 -34.59 36.76
C THR A 19 -32.43 -33.52 37.46
N GLY A 20 -32.70 -32.26 37.11
CA GLY A 20 -33.44 -31.37 38.02
C GLY A 20 -32.69 -30.72 39.17
N VAL A 21 -31.81 -29.77 38.86
CA VAL A 21 -31.72 -28.51 39.61
C VAL A 21 -31.98 -27.43 38.58
N SER A 22 -33.12 -26.76 38.68
CA SER A 22 -33.39 -25.58 37.86
C SER A 22 -32.31 -24.55 38.16
N CYS A 23 -31.41 -24.33 37.20
CA CYS A 23 -30.71 -23.06 37.14
C CYS A 23 -31.79 -21.99 37.14
N THR A 24 -31.69 -21.08 38.10
CA THR A 24 -32.53 -19.89 38.19
C THR A 24 -32.55 -19.21 36.83
N ASP A 25 -33.75 -19.07 36.29
CA ASP A 25 -34.06 -18.45 35.02
C ASP A 25 -33.76 -16.95 35.14
N THR A 26 -32.51 -16.54 34.96
CA THR A 26 -32.12 -15.12 34.90
C THR A 26 -32.38 -14.52 33.51
N TRP A 27 -32.99 -15.28 32.60
CA TRP A 27 -33.42 -14.78 31.29
C TRP A 27 -34.64 -13.85 31.44
N ASP A 28 -35.55 -14.14 32.37
CA ASP A 28 -36.74 -13.31 32.61
C ASP A 28 -36.41 -11.96 33.26
N ASP A 29 -35.28 -11.85 33.97
CA ASP A 29 -34.82 -10.58 34.53
C ASP A 29 -34.33 -9.61 33.44
N HIS A 30 -33.89 -10.12 32.28
CA HIS A 30 -33.46 -9.29 31.13
C HIS A 30 -34.62 -8.71 30.29
N TYR A 31 -35.85 -9.21 30.48
CA TYR A 31 -37.05 -8.71 29.79
C TYR A 31 -38.10 -8.12 30.73
N SER A 32 -37.80 -8.01 32.03
CA SER A 32 -38.69 -7.37 33.00
C SER A 32 -38.66 -5.84 32.84
N VAL A 33 -39.38 -5.34 31.83
CA VAL A 33 -39.79 -3.94 31.77
C VAL A 33 -40.82 -3.71 32.87
N ASN A 34 -40.36 -3.50 34.11
CA ASN A 34 -41.19 -2.92 35.17
C ASN A 34 -41.33 -1.41 34.89
N GLY A 35 -42.13 -1.07 33.88
CA GLY A 35 -42.40 0.30 33.46
C GLY A 35 -43.21 0.32 32.16
N SER A 36 -44.04 1.34 31.97
CA SER A 36 -44.71 1.58 30.69
C SER A 36 -43.71 1.57 29.53
N VAL A 37 -44.08 0.95 28.39
CA VAL A 37 -43.33 1.10 27.13
C VAL A 37 -43.12 2.60 26.89
N PRO A 38 -41.87 3.08 26.73
CA PRO A 38 -41.61 4.49 26.48
C PRO A 38 -42.36 4.93 25.22
N GLY A 39 -43.26 5.91 25.35
CA GLY A 39 -44.02 6.44 24.22
C GLY A 39 -43.25 7.45 23.39
N ALA A 40 -42.31 8.18 24.02
CA ALA A 40 -41.57 9.27 23.40
C ALA A 40 -40.27 8.79 22.74
N THR A 41 -39.93 9.37 21.58
CA THR A 41 -38.66 9.14 20.88
C THR A 41 -37.48 9.77 21.62
N LEU A 42 -36.25 9.43 21.23
CA LEU A 42 -35.02 10.07 21.70
C LEU A 42 -35.09 11.60 21.51
N TRP A 43 -35.55 12.04 20.33
CA TRP A 43 -35.73 13.47 20.05
C TRP A 43 -36.74 14.14 20.96
N GLU A 44 -37.91 13.51 21.16
CA GLU A 44 -38.96 14.03 22.04
C GLU A 44 -38.48 14.11 23.50
N ASN A 45 -37.79 13.09 23.98
CA ASN A 45 -37.22 13.09 25.33
C ASN A 45 -36.14 14.17 25.51
N MET A 46 -35.27 14.39 24.52
CA MET A 46 -34.27 15.46 24.59
C MET A 46 -34.90 16.86 24.62
N LEU A 47 -36.04 17.08 23.96
CA LEU A 47 -36.75 18.37 23.99
C LEU A 47 -37.34 18.71 25.37
N LEU A 48 -37.53 17.71 26.24
CA LEU A 48 -38.07 17.88 27.59
C LEU A 48 -37.00 18.28 28.62
N ASP A 49 -35.71 18.04 28.34
CA ASP A 49 -34.61 18.37 29.26
C ASP A 49 -33.94 19.70 28.85
N GLU A 50 -34.21 20.76 29.62
CA GLU A 50 -33.64 22.08 29.37
C GLU A 50 -32.12 22.16 29.53
N SER A 51 -31.50 21.22 30.26
CA SER A 51 -30.05 21.23 30.50
C SER A 51 -29.22 20.86 29.26
N ILE A 52 -29.80 20.13 28.30
CA ILE A 52 -29.15 19.71 27.06
C ILE A 52 -29.69 20.44 25.82
N ARG A 53 -30.49 21.50 26.02
CA ARG A 53 -31.08 22.31 24.93
C ARG A 53 -30.04 22.84 23.93
N PRO A 54 -28.84 23.28 24.35
CA PRO A 54 -27.81 23.73 23.41
C PRO A 54 -27.34 22.59 22.48
N PHE A 55 -27.16 21.36 22.99
CA PHE A 55 -26.85 20.19 22.17
C PHE A 55 -27.97 19.85 21.17
N VAL A 56 -29.23 19.91 21.61
CA VAL A 56 -30.40 19.72 20.73
C VAL A 56 -30.41 20.73 19.58
N ARG A 57 -30.02 21.99 19.83
CA ARG A 57 -29.92 23.00 18.78
C ARG A 57 -28.86 22.67 17.74
N VAL A 58 -27.73 22.09 18.15
CA VAL A 58 -26.68 21.61 17.21
C VAL A 58 -27.24 20.49 16.35
N LEU A 59 -27.88 19.49 16.95
CA LEU A 59 -28.51 18.37 16.24
C LEU A 59 -29.56 18.84 15.22
N ASP A 60 -30.46 19.76 15.60
CA ASP A 60 -31.49 20.30 14.70
C ASP A 60 -30.86 21.03 13.51
N SER A 61 -29.86 21.88 13.79
CA SER A 61 -29.16 22.67 12.77
C SER A 61 -28.38 21.79 11.77
N CYS A 62 -28.02 20.57 12.19
CA CYS A 62 -27.27 19.60 11.40
C CYS A 62 -28.14 18.49 10.79
N GLY A 63 -29.47 18.55 10.96
CA GLY A 63 -30.41 17.61 10.32
C GLY A 63 -30.62 16.26 11.03
N TYR A 64 -30.24 16.13 12.31
CA TYR A 64 -30.35 14.85 13.05
C TYR A 64 -31.75 14.59 13.62
N LYS A 65 -32.68 15.54 13.50
CA LYS A 65 -34.04 15.44 14.02
C LYS A 65 -34.78 14.21 13.50
N ASP A 66 -34.79 14.00 12.19
CA ASP A 66 -35.57 12.91 11.58
C ASP A 66 -34.96 11.55 11.91
N MET A 67 -33.62 11.45 11.92
CA MET A 67 -32.91 10.24 12.35
C MET A 67 -33.28 9.86 13.79
N LEU A 68 -33.27 10.82 14.72
CA LEU A 68 -33.55 10.58 16.14
C LEU A 68 -35.05 10.48 16.47
N ASN A 69 -35.93 10.73 15.50
CA ASN A 69 -37.37 10.42 15.56
C ASN A 69 -37.73 9.12 14.83
N SER A 70 -36.80 8.53 14.07
CA SER A 70 -37.06 7.33 13.28
C SER A 70 -37.21 6.07 14.15
N ASN A 71 -37.61 4.97 13.52
CA ASN A 71 -37.69 3.66 14.18
C ASN A 71 -36.31 2.99 14.37
N GLN A 72 -35.23 3.59 13.88
CA GLN A 72 -33.88 3.08 14.08
C GLN A 72 -33.48 3.24 15.55
N VAL A 73 -32.86 2.20 16.11
CA VAL A 73 -32.48 2.17 17.53
C VAL A 73 -31.08 2.76 17.72
N PHE A 74 -30.96 3.74 18.63
CA PHE A 74 -29.70 4.39 18.98
C PHE A 74 -29.49 4.48 20.50
N THR A 75 -28.25 4.77 20.88
CA THR A 75 -27.94 5.35 22.19
C THR A 75 -27.28 6.71 22.01
N VAL A 76 -27.77 7.71 22.75
CA VAL A 76 -27.27 9.10 22.72
C VAL A 76 -26.68 9.44 24.08
N TRP A 77 -25.42 9.89 24.09
CA TRP A 77 -24.81 10.55 25.25
C TRP A 77 -24.85 12.05 25.01
N ALA A 78 -25.90 12.72 25.49
CA ALA A 78 -26.13 14.14 25.29
C ALA A 78 -25.24 14.97 26.24
N PRO A 79 -24.24 15.72 25.71
CA PRO A 79 -23.36 16.52 26.54
C PRO A 79 -24.03 17.80 27.01
N GLU A 80 -23.82 18.15 28.28
CA GLU A 80 -24.04 19.50 28.79
C GLU A 80 -22.98 20.42 28.18
N ILE A 81 -23.41 21.28 27.25
CA ILE A 81 -22.57 22.29 26.59
C ILE A 81 -23.25 23.66 26.70
N THR A 82 -22.45 24.72 26.61
CA THR A 82 -22.90 26.11 26.63
C THR A 82 -23.58 26.52 25.31
N GLU A 83 -24.28 27.65 25.36
CA GLU A 83 -24.90 28.23 24.16
C GLU A 83 -23.86 28.73 23.15
N GLU A 84 -22.73 29.21 23.66
CA GLU A 84 -21.56 29.63 22.88
C GLU A 84 -20.94 28.43 22.15
N GLU A 85 -20.65 27.33 22.85
CA GLU A 85 -20.11 26.10 22.23
C GLU A 85 -21.06 25.54 21.16
N ALA A 86 -22.37 25.52 21.44
CA ALA A 86 -23.36 25.11 20.46
C ALA A 86 -23.32 25.99 19.20
N GLN A 87 -23.14 27.30 19.35
CA GLN A 87 -23.04 28.22 18.23
C GLN A 87 -21.77 27.97 17.39
N GLU A 88 -20.63 27.71 18.03
CA GLU A 88 -19.36 27.40 17.35
C GLU A 88 -19.46 26.13 16.48
N TRP A 89 -20.10 25.08 17.01
CA TRP A 89 -20.36 23.85 16.25
C TRP A 89 -21.28 24.10 15.05
N ILE A 90 -22.33 24.89 15.20
CA ILE A 90 -23.26 25.22 14.11
C ILE A 90 -22.57 26.07 13.03
N GLU A 91 -21.73 27.02 13.42
CA GLU A 91 -20.95 27.84 12.49
C GLU A 91 -19.92 27.01 11.72
N THR A 92 -19.23 26.10 12.41
CA THR A 92 -18.29 25.16 11.79
C THR A 92 -19.00 24.28 10.75
N TYR A 93 -20.14 23.70 11.10
CA TYR A 93 -20.96 22.90 10.19
C TYR A 93 -21.30 23.68 8.91
N LYS A 94 -21.87 24.89 9.08
CA LYS A 94 -22.29 25.74 7.96
C LYS A 94 -21.12 26.18 7.09
N ARG A 95 -19.99 26.57 7.71
CA ARG A 95 -18.78 26.98 7.01
C ARG A 95 -18.26 25.84 6.15
N GLU A 96 -18.10 24.64 6.70
CA GLU A 96 -17.53 23.50 5.98
C GLU A 96 -18.46 22.99 4.87
N LYS A 97 -19.78 22.96 5.12
CA LYS A 97 -20.78 22.69 4.07
C LYS A 97 -20.69 23.70 2.92
N SER A 98 -20.48 25.00 3.22
CA SER A 98 -20.33 26.03 2.19
C SER A 98 -19.05 25.87 1.34
N LEU A 99 -18.05 25.16 1.86
CA LEU A 99 -16.83 24.80 1.16
C LEU A 99 -16.95 23.48 0.38
N GLY A 100 -18.11 22.82 0.41
CA GLY A 100 -18.33 21.54 -0.24
C GLY A 100 -17.72 20.35 0.50
N ILE A 101 -17.36 20.51 1.79
CA ILE A 101 -16.93 19.39 2.62
C ILE A 101 -18.16 18.49 2.87
N ILE A 102 -18.00 17.22 2.53
CA ILE A 102 -19.01 16.17 2.72
C ILE A 102 -19.19 15.81 4.19
N ASP A 103 -20.24 15.04 4.50
CA ASP A 103 -20.62 14.79 5.89
C ASP A 103 -19.62 13.96 6.69
N ASP A 104 -18.93 13.02 6.04
CA ASP A 104 -17.92 12.17 6.69
C ASP A 104 -16.67 12.96 7.10
N ASP A 105 -16.37 14.05 6.39
CA ASP A 105 -15.23 14.91 6.68
C ASP A 105 -15.61 16.19 7.44
N ASN A 106 -16.90 16.46 7.65
CA ASN A 106 -17.37 17.64 8.37
C ASN A 106 -17.08 17.51 9.88
N ALA A 107 -16.39 18.48 10.45
CA ALA A 107 -15.92 18.43 11.84
C ALA A 107 -17.07 18.35 12.85
N THR A 108 -18.14 19.14 12.67
CA THR A 108 -19.30 19.12 13.57
C THR A 108 -20.01 17.78 13.53
N LEU A 109 -20.16 17.19 12.35
CA LEU A 109 -20.84 15.91 12.21
C LEU A 109 -19.96 14.78 12.75
N ASN A 110 -18.70 14.68 12.29
CA ASN A 110 -17.82 13.56 12.58
C ASN A 110 -17.17 13.62 13.97
N GLN A 111 -16.67 14.79 14.37
CA GLN A 111 -15.92 14.94 15.63
C GLN A 111 -16.82 15.18 16.83
N PHE A 112 -17.96 15.86 16.64
CA PHE A 112 -18.87 16.19 17.72
C PHE A 112 -20.09 15.28 17.76
N ILE A 113 -21.04 15.40 16.82
CA ILE A 113 -22.33 14.70 16.90
C ILE A 113 -22.16 13.17 16.88
N ARG A 114 -21.48 12.64 15.86
CA ARG A 114 -21.31 11.19 15.69
C ARG A 114 -20.42 10.56 16.75
N ASN A 115 -19.62 11.35 17.48
CA ASN A 115 -18.84 10.91 18.64
C ASN A 115 -19.69 10.73 19.91
N HIS A 116 -20.96 11.11 19.88
CA HIS A 116 -21.91 11.06 21.01
C HIS A 116 -23.13 10.19 20.74
N ILE A 117 -23.20 9.53 19.57
CA ILE A 117 -24.29 8.65 19.18
C ILE A 117 -23.71 7.30 18.79
N ALA A 118 -24.32 6.21 19.25
CA ALA A 118 -24.02 4.85 18.81
C ALA A 118 -25.27 4.17 18.23
N MET A 119 -25.05 3.20 17.35
CA MET A 119 -26.14 2.31 16.93
C MET A 119 -26.49 1.33 18.04
N TYR A 120 -27.74 0.86 18.00
CA TYR A 120 -28.31 -0.11 18.92
C TYR A 120 -28.51 0.45 20.33
N ASN A 121 -29.22 -0.32 21.15
CA ASN A 121 -29.50 0.02 22.51
C ASN A 121 -28.35 -0.44 23.41
N GLN A 122 -27.47 0.48 23.79
CA GLN A 122 -26.44 0.30 24.81
C GLN A 122 -27.04 0.62 26.18
N GLN A 123 -27.20 -0.40 27.03
CA GLN A 123 -27.71 -0.23 28.39
C GLN A 123 -26.57 -0.09 29.39
N VAL A 124 -26.49 1.06 30.04
CA VAL A 124 -25.62 1.31 31.20
C VAL A 124 -26.35 0.87 32.46
N SER A 125 -25.70 0.01 33.24
CA SER A 125 -26.16 -0.44 34.56
C SER A 125 -25.04 -0.32 35.58
N SER A 126 -25.34 -0.57 36.86
CA SER A 126 -24.30 -0.65 37.90
C SER A 126 -23.30 -1.80 37.69
N LEU A 127 -23.59 -2.75 36.79
CA LEU A 127 -22.71 -3.87 36.44
C LEU A 127 -21.88 -3.60 35.19
N THR A 128 -22.09 -2.45 34.52
CA THR A 128 -21.31 -2.07 33.34
C THR A 128 -19.89 -1.71 33.79
N GLU A 129 -18.96 -2.61 33.55
CA GLU A 129 -17.53 -2.48 33.87
C GLU A 129 -16.72 -2.62 32.57
N ASP A 130 -16.01 -1.56 32.20
CA ASP A 130 -15.02 -1.53 31.11
C ASP A 130 -15.50 -2.04 29.74
N GLU A 131 -16.71 -1.66 29.34
CA GLU A 131 -17.19 -1.94 27.99
C GLU A 131 -16.57 -0.99 26.95
N THR A 132 -16.64 -1.38 25.68
CA THR A 132 -16.23 -0.54 24.55
C THR A 132 -17.41 -0.36 23.61
N VAL A 133 -17.81 0.89 23.39
CA VAL A 133 -18.87 1.24 22.46
C VAL A 133 -18.29 1.81 21.18
N LYS A 134 -18.79 1.33 20.04
CA LYS A 134 -18.50 1.91 18.73
C LYS A 134 -19.49 3.02 18.42
N MET A 135 -18.99 4.23 18.30
CA MET A 135 -19.75 5.43 17.97
C MET A 135 -20.05 5.50 16.46
N LEU A 136 -20.95 6.39 16.04
CA LEU A 136 -21.34 6.53 14.62
C LEU A 136 -20.19 7.00 13.73
N ASN A 137 -19.19 7.70 14.29
CA ASN A 137 -17.97 8.07 13.58
C ASN A 137 -16.92 6.94 13.52
N GLY A 138 -17.27 5.74 14.02
CA GLY A 138 -16.39 4.59 14.07
C GLY A 138 -15.46 4.53 15.28
N LYS A 139 -15.35 5.62 16.06
CA LYS A 139 -14.50 5.67 17.27
C LYS A 139 -14.98 4.67 18.31
N ARG A 140 -14.02 4.13 19.05
CA ARG A 140 -14.27 3.19 20.14
C ARG A 140 -14.02 3.91 21.46
N LEU A 141 -15.09 4.17 22.20
CA LEU A 141 -15.03 4.84 23.49
C LEU A 141 -15.20 3.81 24.61
N ASN A 142 -14.42 3.94 25.67
CA ASN A 142 -14.61 3.16 26.89
C ASN A 142 -15.92 3.58 27.57
N LEU A 143 -16.65 2.64 28.14
CA LEU A 143 -17.91 2.87 28.82
C LEU A 143 -17.91 2.13 30.15
N THR A 144 -18.20 2.87 31.23
CA THR A 144 -18.43 2.31 32.56
C THR A 144 -19.80 2.74 33.07
N SER A 145 -20.21 2.20 34.22
CA SER A 145 -21.45 2.58 34.90
C SER A 145 -21.58 4.08 35.20
N SER A 146 -20.46 4.80 35.30
CA SER A 146 -20.44 6.22 35.70
C SER A 146 -19.75 7.15 34.71
N MET A 147 -19.04 6.64 33.71
CA MET A 147 -18.24 7.49 32.80
C MET A 147 -18.28 7.02 31.35
N LEU A 148 -18.19 7.98 30.44
CA LEU A 148 -17.89 7.78 29.01
C LEU A 148 -16.44 8.22 28.75
N ASN A 149 -15.72 7.39 28.00
CA ASN A 149 -14.33 7.56 27.58
C ASN A 149 -13.33 7.82 28.72
N GLY A 150 -13.67 7.41 29.95
CA GLY A 150 -12.85 7.65 31.14
C GLY A 150 -12.65 9.13 31.51
N GLU A 151 -13.38 10.06 30.89
CA GLU A 151 -13.19 11.50 31.07
C GLU A 151 -14.50 12.27 31.33
N VAL A 152 -15.63 11.80 30.82
CA VAL A 152 -16.94 12.47 30.98
C VAL A 152 -17.82 11.67 31.93
N ASN A 153 -18.45 12.31 32.91
CA ASN A 153 -19.32 11.64 33.86
C ASN A 153 -20.76 11.53 33.35
N MET A 154 -21.41 10.42 33.68
CA MET A 154 -22.86 10.26 33.49
C MET A 154 -23.61 11.16 34.48
N VAL A 155 -24.60 11.90 33.99
CA VAL A 155 -25.44 12.78 34.82
C VAL A 155 -26.82 12.14 35.01
N GLY A 156 -26.99 11.51 36.17
CA GLY A 156 -28.23 10.82 36.52
C GLY A 156 -28.39 9.47 35.82
N ASN A 157 -29.63 8.99 35.74
CA ASN A 157 -29.95 7.70 35.12
C ASN A 157 -30.31 7.88 33.64
N GLY A 158 -30.08 6.84 32.84
CA GLY A 158 -30.53 6.81 31.45
C GLY A 158 -32.05 6.90 31.32
N VAL A 159 -32.51 7.62 30.30
CA VAL A 159 -33.92 7.80 29.94
C VAL A 159 -34.26 6.84 28.80
N PRO A 160 -35.07 5.80 29.05
CA PRO A 160 -35.53 4.92 27.99
C PRO A 160 -36.47 5.66 27.04
N SER A 161 -36.23 5.49 25.75
CA SER A 161 -36.98 6.09 24.65
C SER A 161 -37.55 4.99 23.76
N SER A 162 -38.58 5.29 22.98
CA SER A 162 -39.23 4.31 22.09
C SER A 162 -38.28 3.74 21.03
N ASN A 163 -37.24 4.50 20.68
CA ASN A 163 -36.22 4.16 19.70
C ASN A 163 -34.79 4.19 20.30
N GLY A 164 -34.61 3.96 21.60
CA GLY A 164 -33.25 3.90 22.17
C GLY A 164 -33.10 4.26 23.65
N MET A 165 -31.85 4.61 24.01
CA MET A 165 -31.49 5.14 25.33
C MET A 165 -30.85 6.52 25.22
N LEU A 166 -31.29 7.43 26.08
CA LEU A 166 -30.68 8.75 26.25
C LEU A 166 -29.93 8.80 27.59
N TYR A 167 -28.64 9.07 27.55
CA TYR A 167 -27.81 9.38 28.71
C TYR A 167 -27.41 10.84 28.63
N LYS A 168 -27.43 11.54 29.77
CA LYS A 168 -26.82 12.86 29.87
C LYS A 168 -25.41 12.72 30.40
N VAL A 169 -24.51 13.55 29.90
CA VAL A 169 -23.10 13.57 30.31
C VAL A 169 -22.65 15.01 30.58
N ASP A 170 -21.73 15.21 31.53
CA ASP A 170 -21.39 16.53 32.08
C ASP A 170 -20.45 17.38 31.20
N GLY A 171 -20.19 16.94 29.98
CA GLY A 171 -19.39 17.64 28.99
C GLY A 171 -19.28 16.85 27.69
N ALA A 172 -18.65 17.44 26.68
CA ALA A 172 -18.39 16.74 25.42
C ALA A 172 -17.23 15.74 25.57
N ALA A 173 -17.43 14.50 25.13
CA ALA A 173 -16.35 13.52 25.01
C ALA A 173 -15.32 13.97 23.97
N THR A 174 -14.05 13.84 24.31
CA THR A 174 -12.93 14.26 23.48
C THR A 174 -12.90 13.41 22.21
N PHE A 175 -12.87 14.08 21.06
CA PHE A 175 -12.59 13.42 19.79
C PHE A 175 -11.10 13.07 19.72
N PHE A 176 -10.78 11.78 19.74
CA PHE A 176 -9.41 11.31 19.58
C PHE A 176 -9.15 10.92 18.11
N PRO A 177 -8.41 11.73 17.33
CA PRO A 177 -8.26 11.50 15.91
C PRO A 177 -7.44 10.25 15.62
N ASN A 178 -7.79 9.59 14.52
CA ASN A 178 -6.95 8.58 13.91
C ASN A 178 -5.78 9.27 13.20
N ILE A 179 -4.83 8.48 12.71
CA ILE A 179 -3.63 8.99 12.04
C ILE A 179 -4.01 9.87 10.84
N TRP A 180 -5.00 9.47 10.02
CA TRP A 180 -5.43 10.24 8.86
C TRP A 180 -6.03 11.61 9.24
N GLU A 181 -6.93 11.62 10.22
CA GLU A 181 -7.53 12.84 10.76
C GLU A 181 -6.47 13.75 11.36
N ARG A 182 -5.49 13.20 12.09
CA ARG A 182 -4.37 13.96 12.65
C ARG A 182 -3.52 14.60 11.57
N ILE A 183 -3.19 13.88 10.49
CA ILE A 183 -2.44 14.41 9.34
C ILE A 183 -3.16 15.62 8.73
N ARG A 184 -4.48 15.55 8.57
CA ARG A 184 -5.27 16.65 8.01
C ARG A 184 -5.35 17.87 8.92
N MET A 185 -5.16 17.70 10.22
CA MET A 185 -5.13 18.81 11.18
C MET A 185 -3.77 19.52 11.23
N ASP A 186 -2.68 18.85 10.86
CA ASP A 186 -1.31 19.34 11.01
C ASP A 186 -0.79 19.99 9.71
N ARG A 187 -1.17 21.26 9.47
CA ARG A 187 -1.05 21.94 8.16
C ARG A 187 -0.07 23.12 8.10
N GLU A 188 0.80 23.29 9.08
CA GLU A 188 1.53 24.56 9.26
C GLU A 188 3.02 24.50 8.89
N GLY A 189 3.38 25.23 7.83
CA GLY A 189 4.76 25.52 7.45
C GLY A 189 5.58 24.29 7.06
N ASP A 190 6.91 24.39 7.22
CA ASP A 190 7.85 23.32 6.87
C ASP A 190 7.67 22.04 7.70
N GLN A 191 7.07 22.17 8.89
CA GLN A 191 6.78 21.07 9.80
C GLN A 191 5.39 20.46 9.58
N GLY A 192 4.54 21.09 8.78
CA GLY A 192 3.21 20.57 8.45
C GLY A 192 3.26 19.32 7.58
N LEU A 193 2.09 18.73 7.35
CA LEU A 193 1.87 17.48 6.61
C LEU A 193 0.97 17.68 5.37
N ASP A 194 0.78 18.92 4.90
CA ASP A 194 -0.06 19.23 3.74
C ASP A 194 0.36 18.53 2.47
N SER A 195 1.67 18.38 2.23
CA SER A 195 2.16 17.73 1.01
C SER A 195 1.68 16.29 0.93
N VAL A 196 1.83 15.53 2.02
CA VAL A 196 1.36 14.14 2.09
C VAL A 196 -0.17 14.06 2.20
N SER A 197 -0.79 14.99 2.91
CA SER A 197 -2.25 15.09 3.01
C SER A 197 -2.91 15.36 1.65
N ASN A 198 -2.42 16.36 0.90
CA ASN A 198 -2.91 16.69 -0.43
C ASN A 198 -2.68 15.54 -1.42
N PHE A 199 -1.55 14.83 -1.28
CA PHE A 199 -1.31 13.61 -2.05
C PHE A 199 -2.40 12.57 -1.74
N PHE A 200 -2.66 12.22 -0.49
CA PHE A 200 -3.75 11.29 -0.16
C PHE A 200 -5.12 11.79 -0.63
N LEU A 201 -5.45 13.07 -0.44
CA LEU A 201 -6.71 13.67 -0.92
C LEU A 201 -6.88 13.54 -2.44
N SER A 202 -5.80 13.53 -3.23
CA SER A 202 -5.90 13.32 -4.68
C SER A 202 -6.42 11.92 -5.07
N TRP A 203 -6.38 10.97 -4.14
CA TRP A 203 -6.91 9.62 -4.30
C TRP A 203 -8.34 9.45 -3.80
N ASN A 204 -8.90 10.46 -3.11
CA ASN A 204 -10.29 10.41 -2.69
C ASN A 204 -11.20 10.26 -3.91
N ARG A 205 -12.16 9.37 -3.78
CA ARG A 205 -13.25 9.18 -4.73
C ARG A 205 -14.55 9.26 -3.93
N ILE A 206 -15.45 10.11 -4.40
CA ILE A 206 -16.80 10.17 -3.87
C ILE A 206 -17.62 9.20 -4.72
N GLU A 207 -18.02 8.07 -4.13
CA GLU A 207 -18.82 7.04 -4.77
C GLU A 207 -20.25 7.07 -4.21
N LEU A 208 -21.24 6.90 -5.07
CA LEU A 208 -22.64 6.79 -4.68
C LEU A 208 -22.91 5.37 -4.17
N ASP A 209 -23.48 5.24 -2.98
CA ASP A 209 -24.08 3.98 -2.54
C ASP A 209 -25.53 3.92 -3.00
N GLU A 210 -25.75 3.20 -4.09
CA GLU A 210 -27.07 3.02 -4.69
C GLU A 210 -28.05 2.29 -3.76
N GLU A 211 -27.56 1.38 -2.90
CA GLU A 211 -28.41 0.61 -1.99
C GLU A 211 -28.89 1.45 -0.80
N ALA A 212 -28.03 2.35 -0.32
CA ALA A 212 -28.36 3.28 0.76
C ALA A 212 -29.09 4.54 0.25
N SER A 213 -29.04 4.84 -1.05
CA SER A 213 -29.68 6.00 -1.67
C SER A 213 -31.16 5.75 -2.00
N VAL A 214 -31.94 6.84 -2.12
CA VAL A 214 -33.35 6.77 -2.51
C VAL A 214 -33.48 6.93 -4.02
N PRO A 215 -33.81 5.86 -4.78
CA PRO A 215 -33.90 5.95 -6.23
C PRO A 215 -35.09 6.81 -6.66
N GLY A 216 -34.87 7.64 -7.67
CA GLY A 216 -35.88 8.48 -8.30
C GLY A 216 -36.22 8.03 -9.71
N GLY A 217 -36.36 8.99 -10.63
CA GLY A 217 -36.66 8.73 -12.03
C GLY A 217 -35.43 8.30 -12.83
N ILE A 218 -35.65 7.74 -14.02
CA ILE A 218 -34.57 7.42 -14.97
C ILE A 218 -34.45 8.56 -15.97
N VAL A 219 -33.25 9.12 -16.13
CA VAL A 219 -32.91 10.13 -17.14
C VAL A 219 -31.76 9.58 -17.98
N ASP A 220 -31.92 9.56 -19.30
CA ASP A 220 -30.91 9.06 -20.25
C ASP A 220 -30.40 7.63 -20.01
N GLY A 221 -31.20 6.79 -19.35
CA GLY A 221 -30.87 5.39 -19.04
C GLY A 221 -30.15 5.20 -17.71
N GLU A 222 -29.90 6.28 -16.95
CA GLU A 222 -29.31 6.26 -15.62
C GLU A 222 -30.35 6.62 -14.55
N THR A 223 -30.28 5.97 -13.38
CA THR A 223 -31.15 6.27 -12.24
C THR A 223 -30.72 7.58 -11.60
N VAL A 224 -31.62 8.56 -11.51
CA VAL A 224 -31.43 9.79 -10.75
C VAL A 224 -31.98 9.58 -9.35
N TYR A 225 -31.18 9.86 -8.32
CA TYR A 225 -31.56 9.63 -6.92
C TYR A 225 -32.24 10.87 -6.34
N LEU A 226 -33.34 10.66 -5.61
CA LEU A 226 -34.07 11.72 -4.89
C LEU A 226 -33.28 12.17 -3.65
N ASP A 227 -32.55 11.23 -3.04
CA ASP A 227 -31.61 11.45 -1.96
C ASP A 227 -30.40 10.51 -2.16
N SER A 228 -29.20 11.07 -2.14
CA SER A 228 -27.96 10.36 -2.48
C SER A 228 -27.10 10.18 -1.25
N VAL A 229 -26.81 8.93 -0.92
CA VAL A 229 -25.80 8.56 0.07
C VAL A 229 -24.47 8.42 -0.66
N MET A 230 -23.54 9.32 -0.38
CA MET A 230 -22.21 9.33 -0.98
C MET A 230 -21.17 8.93 0.07
N TYR A 231 -20.26 8.03 -0.27
CA TYR A 231 -19.09 7.70 0.55
C TYR A 231 -17.83 8.30 -0.05
N ASN A 232 -16.98 8.83 0.82
CA ASN A 232 -15.62 9.17 0.44
C ASN A 232 -14.70 8.01 0.75
N TYR A 233 -14.09 7.48 -0.29
CA TYR A 233 -13.23 6.33 -0.20
C TYR A 233 -11.87 6.65 -0.83
N ASN A 234 -10.81 6.27 -0.13
CA ASN A 234 -9.45 6.50 -0.56
C ASN A 234 -8.72 5.18 -0.77
N ARG A 235 -8.63 4.77 -2.04
CA ARG A 235 -8.01 3.49 -2.44
C ARG A 235 -6.53 3.39 -2.09
N ILE A 236 -5.88 4.51 -1.77
CA ILE A 236 -4.46 4.48 -1.41
C ILE A 236 -4.24 3.73 -0.09
N PHE A 237 -5.21 3.82 0.83
CA PHE A 237 -5.09 3.22 2.16
C PHE A 237 -5.23 1.70 2.13
N ASP A 238 -5.88 1.12 1.12
CA ASP A 238 -5.88 -0.35 0.95
C ASP A 238 -4.55 -0.89 0.41
N ASN A 239 -3.76 -0.05 -0.24
CA ASN A 239 -2.45 -0.45 -0.77
C ASN A 239 -1.32 -0.29 0.26
N PHE A 240 -1.43 0.69 1.17
CA PHE A 240 -0.35 1.02 2.11
C PHE A 240 -0.74 0.84 3.58
N GLY A 241 -1.97 1.07 3.97
CA GLY A 241 -2.37 0.97 5.38
C GLY A 241 -3.62 1.79 5.65
N GLN A 242 -4.60 1.17 6.31
CA GLN A 242 -5.91 1.73 6.62
C GLN A 242 -5.85 2.67 7.83
N ILE A 243 -5.06 3.74 7.69
CA ILE A 243 -4.81 4.75 8.72
C ILE A 243 -6.02 5.69 8.93
N ASP A 244 -7.04 5.56 8.09
CA ASP A 244 -8.34 6.23 8.14
C ASP A 244 -9.42 5.40 8.85
N SER A 245 -9.12 4.15 9.25
CA SER A 245 -10.03 3.24 9.97
C SER A 245 -9.51 2.87 11.37
N GLU A 246 -10.42 2.45 12.26
CA GLU A 246 -10.16 1.97 13.62
C GLU A 246 -9.98 0.44 13.71
N ASP A 247 -9.87 -0.26 12.56
CA ASP A 247 -9.86 -1.73 12.53
C ASP A 247 -8.49 -2.35 12.91
N SER A 248 -7.41 -1.60 12.78
CA SER A 248 -6.06 -2.01 13.19
C SER A 248 -5.24 -0.85 13.75
N LEU A 249 -4.12 -1.19 14.40
CA LEU A 249 -3.14 -0.23 14.90
C LEU A 249 -2.00 -0.10 13.90
N TYR A 250 -1.69 1.13 13.53
CA TYR A 250 -0.62 1.47 12.61
C TYR A 250 0.42 2.39 13.24
N TRP A 251 1.67 2.26 12.82
CA TRP A 251 2.64 3.34 12.91
C TRP A 251 2.83 3.92 11.52
N PHE A 252 2.74 5.25 11.39
CA PHE A 252 2.97 5.93 10.12
C PHE A 252 4.10 6.95 10.27
N VAL A 253 5.12 6.82 9.41
CA VAL A 253 6.25 7.75 9.33
C VAL A 253 5.93 8.78 8.25
N ALA A 254 5.32 9.89 8.66
CA ALA A 254 4.87 10.92 7.74
C ALA A 254 6.02 11.87 7.36
N PRO A 255 6.34 12.04 6.07
CA PRO A 255 7.27 13.09 5.65
C PRO A 255 6.66 14.47 5.91
N THR A 256 7.40 15.33 6.59
CA THR A 256 7.04 16.76 6.71
C THR A 256 7.06 17.46 5.36
N ASN A 257 6.42 18.62 5.25
CA ASN A 257 6.43 19.46 4.06
C ASN A 257 7.86 19.78 3.58
N LYS A 258 8.80 19.97 4.53
CA LYS A 258 10.23 20.12 4.22
C LYS A 258 10.81 18.85 3.59
N VAL A 259 10.69 17.70 4.27
CA VAL A 259 11.21 16.42 3.79
C VAL A 259 10.66 16.08 2.41
N TRP A 260 9.35 16.25 2.21
CA TRP A 260 8.69 16.03 0.94
C TRP A 260 9.37 16.82 -0.18
N ARG A 261 9.57 18.13 0.01
CA ARG A 261 10.19 19.00 -0.98
C ARG A 261 11.64 18.62 -1.26
N GLU A 262 12.40 18.25 -0.24
CA GLU A 262 13.82 17.91 -0.36
C GLU A 262 14.06 16.59 -1.12
N HIS A 263 13.10 15.65 -1.07
CA HIS A 263 13.28 14.31 -1.63
C HIS A 263 12.49 14.07 -2.92
N ILE A 264 11.39 14.79 -3.14
CA ILE A 264 10.50 14.49 -4.28
C ILE A 264 11.21 14.67 -5.62
N ASP A 265 12.11 15.65 -5.77
CA ASP A 265 12.85 15.87 -7.02
C ASP A 265 13.84 14.73 -7.31
N GLN A 266 14.48 14.17 -6.27
CA GLN A 266 15.30 12.98 -6.42
C GLN A 266 14.46 11.81 -6.93
N TYR A 267 13.29 11.55 -6.34
CA TYR A 267 12.43 10.47 -6.80
C TYR A 267 11.85 10.72 -8.20
N ARG A 268 11.50 11.97 -8.54
CA ARG A 268 11.08 12.34 -9.91
C ARG A 268 12.19 12.02 -10.93
N SER A 269 13.45 12.22 -10.57
CA SER A 269 14.59 11.91 -11.45
C SER A 269 14.68 10.44 -11.84
N TYR A 270 14.09 9.52 -11.04
CA TYR A 270 14.02 8.08 -11.35
C TYR A 270 12.91 7.68 -12.32
N PHE A 271 11.97 8.59 -12.60
CA PHE A 271 10.80 8.35 -13.45
C PHE A 271 10.67 9.36 -14.59
N GLU A 272 11.78 9.77 -15.21
CA GLU A 272 11.74 10.57 -16.45
C GLU A 272 11.33 9.69 -17.62
N PHE A 273 10.14 9.87 -18.15
CA PHE A 273 9.67 9.12 -19.31
C PHE A 273 10.01 9.81 -20.64
N HIS A 274 10.12 9.02 -21.71
CA HIS A 274 10.34 9.56 -23.05
C HIS A 274 9.13 10.39 -23.53
N LYS A 275 9.39 11.46 -24.29
CA LYS A 275 8.37 12.42 -24.77
C LYS A 275 7.21 11.79 -25.54
N SER A 276 7.37 10.58 -26.06
CA SER A 276 6.32 9.87 -26.78
C SER A 276 5.10 9.56 -25.91
N LEU A 277 5.25 9.55 -24.58
CA LEU A 277 4.12 9.42 -23.66
C LEU A 277 3.38 10.74 -23.40
N GLY A 278 3.89 11.89 -23.90
CA GLY A 278 3.21 13.18 -23.73
C GLY A 278 2.88 13.51 -22.27
N GLU A 279 1.65 13.97 -22.03
CA GLU A 279 1.13 14.30 -20.69
C GLU A 279 1.04 13.08 -19.77
N ASP A 280 0.76 11.89 -20.32
CA ASP A 280 0.71 10.65 -19.52
C ASP A 280 2.06 10.37 -18.84
N GLY A 281 3.17 10.64 -19.54
CA GLY A 281 4.52 10.49 -18.99
C GLY A 281 4.77 11.41 -17.79
N ASP A 282 4.30 12.66 -17.84
CA ASP A 282 4.45 13.61 -16.73
C ASP A 282 3.54 13.23 -15.53
N SER A 283 2.33 12.76 -15.81
CA SER A 283 1.43 12.22 -14.78
C SER A 283 2.02 10.97 -14.10
N LEU A 284 2.59 10.04 -14.87
CA LEU A 284 3.26 8.84 -14.35
C LEU A 284 4.50 9.20 -13.54
N GLN A 285 5.32 10.16 -13.99
CA GLN A 285 6.48 10.64 -13.22
C GLN A 285 6.05 11.18 -11.85
N ASN A 286 5.03 12.04 -11.84
CA ASN A 286 4.51 12.61 -10.60
C ASN A 286 3.94 11.51 -9.69
N LEU A 287 3.13 10.61 -10.25
CA LEU A 287 2.54 9.49 -9.53
C LEU A 287 3.60 8.59 -8.87
N TYR A 288 4.54 8.05 -9.65
CA TYR A 288 5.50 7.07 -9.15
C TYR A 288 6.51 7.68 -8.19
N SER A 289 6.90 8.94 -8.38
CA SER A 289 7.79 9.63 -7.43
C SER A 289 7.15 9.81 -6.05
N GLN A 290 5.87 10.17 -6.00
CA GLN A 290 5.11 10.33 -4.75
C GLN A 290 4.84 8.97 -4.09
N TYR A 291 4.51 7.96 -4.89
CA TYR A 291 4.39 6.56 -4.41
C TYR A 291 5.69 6.05 -3.81
N MET A 292 6.81 6.29 -4.49
CA MET A 292 8.13 5.83 -4.03
C MET A 292 8.50 6.48 -2.69
N LEU A 293 8.21 7.77 -2.50
CA LEU A 293 8.47 8.46 -1.23
C LEU A 293 7.70 7.82 -0.06
N ILE A 294 6.44 7.42 -0.23
CA ILE A 294 5.61 6.89 0.88
C ILE A 294 5.53 5.35 0.94
N TYR A 295 6.22 4.63 0.04
CA TYR A 295 6.01 3.20 -0.17
C TYR A 295 6.24 2.33 1.08
N SER A 296 7.24 2.65 1.90
CA SER A 296 7.64 1.85 3.05
C SER A 296 7.45 2.58 4.38
N SER A 297 6.51 3.54 4.45
CA SER A 297 6.30 4.39 5.63
C SER A 297 5.16 3.96 6.56
N PHE A 298 4.45 2.88 6.23
CA PHE A 298 3.29 2.38 6.98
C PHE A 298 3.62 1.04 7.62
N PHE A 299 3.33 0.88 8.91
CA PHE A 299 3.65 -0.32 9.67
C PHE A 299 2.41 -0.77 10.43
N ASN A 300 1.84 -1.92 10.08
CA ASN A 300 0.74 -2.50 10.85
C ASN A 300 1.31 -3.25 12.06
N VAL A 301 0.91 -2.88 13.27
CA VAL A 301 1.41 -3.50 14.52
C VAL A 301 1.09 -5.00 14.55
N ARG A 302 -0.04 -5.43 13.96
CA ARG A 302 -0.46 -6.84 13.91
C ARG A 302 0.34 -7.69 12.93
N GLU A 303 1.06 -7.08 11.99
CA GLU A 303 1.88 -7.77 10.98
C GLU A 303 3.34 -7.92 11.41
N GLN A 304 3.71 -7.36 12.57
CA GLN A 304 5.06 -7.47 13.10
C GLN A 304 5.34 -8.85 13.69
N GLU A 305 6.61 -9.24 13.71
CA GLU A 305 7.04 -10.52 14.27
C GLU A 305 6.74 -10.60 15.78
N LEU A 306 6.14 -11.71 16.23
CA LEU A 306 5.75 -11.92 17.62
C LEU A 306 6.84 -12.67 18.41
N PRO A 307 7.10 -12.30 19.68
CA PRO A 307 6.46 -11.22 20.44
C PRO A 307 6.98 -9.83 20.01
N PHE A 308 6.07 -8.92 19.66
CA PHE A 308 6.45 -7.58 19.22
C PHE A 308 6.66 -6.65 20.42
N ASN A 309 7.90 -6.17 20.60
CA ASN A 309 8.23 -5.18 21.63
C ASN A 309 8.03 -3.76 21.10
N GLU A 310 6.83 -3.21 21.24
CA GLU A 310 6.48 -1.86 20.77
C GLU A 310 7.38 -0.73 21.32
N ALA A 311 7.99 -0.92 22.49
CA ALA A 311 8.83 0.11 23.11
C ALA A 311 10.23 0.18 22.48
N ASN A 312 10.78 -0.96 22.06
CA ASN A 312 12.12 -1.06 21.49
C ASN A 312 12.24 -2.34 20.63
N PRO A 313 11.66 -2.36 19.43
CA PRO A 313 11.68 -3.55 18.59
C PRO A 313 13.04 -3.72 17.91
N ASP A 314 13.45 -4.97 17.69
CA ASP A 314 14.70 -5.30 16.98
C ASP A 314 14.57 -5.02 15.47
N SER A 315 13.36 -5.10 14.93
CA SER A 315 13.04 -4.63 13.57
C SER A 315 11.56 -4.31 13.43
N ILE A 316 11.23 -3.51 12.41
CA ILE A 316 9.87 -3.30 11.93
C ILE A 316 9.81 -3.56 10.42
N VAL A 317 8.71 -4.16 9.97
CA VAL A 317 8.40 -4.38 8.56
C VAL A 317 7.24 -3.50 8.14
N ALA A 318 7.40 -2.77 7.04
CA ALA A 318 6.30 -1.99 6.48
C ALA A 318 5.24 -2.93 5.90
N THR A 319 4.00 -2.46 5.75
CA THR A 319 2.89 -3.19 5.10
C THR A 319 3.21 -3.62 3.66
N THR A 320 4.17 -2.97 3.01
CA THR A 320 4.67 -3.32 1.68
C THR A 320 5.81 -4.35 1.69
N TYR A 321 6.13 -4.90 2.86
CA TYR A 321 7.11 -5.98 3.00
C TYR A 321 6.65 -7.25 2.30
N MET A 322 7.59 -7.90 1.60
CA MET A 322 7.37 -9.18 0.96
C MET A 322 8.46 -10.14 1.42
N SER A 323 8.08 -11.29 1.99
CA SER A 323 9.03 -12.29 2.50
C SER A 323 9.98 -12.84 1.42
N TYR A 324 9.56 -12.82 0.16
CA TYR A 324 10.39 -13.20 -0.98
C TYR A 324 11.50 -12.17 -1.31
N TYR A 325 11.34 -10.92 -0.84
CA TYR A 325 12.29 -9.82 -1.03
C TYR A 325 12.68 -9.23 0.33
N PRO A 326 13.36 -10.00 1.19
CA PRO A 326 13.50 -9.69 2.62
C PRO A 326 14.34 -8.44 2.92
N ASP A 327 15.13 -7.97 1.95
CA ASP A 327 16.01 -6.80 2.10
C ASP A 327 15.25 -5.46 1.98
N PHE A 328 14.03 -5.49 1.43
CA PHE A 328 13.20 -4.31 1.15
C PHE A 328 12.06 -4.16 2.17
N SER A 329 11.67 -2.92 2.48
CA SER A 329 10.60 -2.61 3.44
C SER A 329 10.79 -3.18 4.86
N LYS A 330 12.01 -3.58 5.22
CA LYS A 330 12.40 -4.01 6.57
C LYS A 330 13.48 -3.08 7.15
N PHE A 331 13.24 -2.61 8.37
CA PHE A 331 14.11 -1.68 9.08
C PHE A 331 14.52 -2.26 10.43
N GLU A 332 15.82 -2.50 10.58
CA GLU A 332 16.39 -3.03 11.82
C GLU A 332 16.67 -1.89 12.81
N TRP A 333 16.53 -2.21 14.09
CA TRP A 333 16.84 -1.33 15.22
C TRP A 333 16.23 0.08 15.10
N PRO A 334 14.93 0.22 14.77
CA PRO A 334 14.35 1.50 14.38
C PRO A 334 14.45 2.58 15.47
N MET A 335 14.55 2.22 16.75
CA MET A 335 14.67 3.16 17.87
C MET A 335 16.12 3.53 18.23
N GLN A 336 17.12 2.75 17.79
CA GLN A 336 18.53 2.96 18.11
C GLN A 336 19.14 4.08 17.27
N ALA A 337 20.30 4.61 17.66
CA ALA A 337 20.98 5.69 16.93
C ALA A 337 21.12 5.35 15.43
N GLY A 338 20.65 6.25 14.56
CA GLY A 338 20.60 6.05 13.11
C GLY A 338 19.38 5.26 12.59
N GLY A 339 18.59 4.64 13.48
CA GLY A 339 17.36 3.93 13.14
C GLY A 339 16.25 4.84 12.61
N LEU A 340 15.28 4.24 11.91
CA LEU A 340 14.19 4.94 11.21
C LEU A 340 13.38 5.88 12.12
N LEU A 341 13.11 5.47 13.36
CA LEU A 341 12.29 6.21 14.33
C LEU A 341 13.11 6.96 15.38
N HIS A 342 14.44 6.87 15.32
CA HIS A 342 15.31 7.39 16.36
C HIS A 342 15.24 8.91 16.49
N GLY A 343 14.94 9.40 17.69
CA GLY A 343 14.80 10.83 17.97
C GLY A 343 13.48 11.45 17.50
N LEU A 344 12.58 10.67 16.90
CA LEU A 344 11.23 11.13 16.57
C LEU A 344 10.31 10.97 17.79
N THR A 345 9.51 11.99 18.07
CA THR A 345 8.47 11.92 19.11
C THR A 345 7.18 11.41 18.49
N PRO A 346 6.64 10.25 18.91
CA PRO A 346 5.36 9.77 18.42
C PRO A 346 4.22 10.69 18.90
N GLN A 347 3.23 10.89 18.03
CA GLN A 347 1.94 11.42 18.40
C GLN A 347 0.94 10.28 18.47
N ASP A 348 0.34 10.05 19.63
CA ASP A 348 -0.68 9.03 19.79
C ASP A 348 -1.96 9.44 19.04
N CYS A 349 -2.54 8.44 18.38
CA CYS A 349 -3.77 8.51 17.60
C CYS A 349 -4.67 7.32 18.01
N SER A 350 -5.98 7.41 17.76
CA SER A 350 -6.92 6.35 18.15
C SER A 350 -6.61 4.98 17.50
N ASN A 351 -6.00 4.99 16.32
CA ASN A 351 -5.57 3.80 15.59
C ASN A 351 -4.03 3.65 15.50
N GLY A 352 -3.28 4.18 16.47
CA GLY A 352 -1.84 3.92 16.61
C GLY A 352 -0.99 5.18 16.77
N ARG A 353 0.12 5.29 16.03
CA ARG A 353 1.11 6.36 16.21
C ARG A 353 1.50 7.04 14.91
N LEU A 354 1.54 8.37 14.95
CA LEU A 354 2.07 9.21 13.89
C LEU A 354 3.48 9.68 14.27
N TYR A 355 4.47 9.39 13.42
CA TYR A 355 5.84 9.87 13.53
C TYR A 355 6.08 10.91 12.45
N LYS A 356 6.29 12.17 12.84
CA LYS A 356 6.63 13.24 11.88
C LYS A 356 8.12 13.20 11.57
N ALA A 357 8.47 12.80 10.36
CA ALA A 357 9.85 12.74 9.90
C ALA A 357 10.34 14.14 9.48
N THR A 358 11.26 14.69 10.27
CA THR A 358 12.02 15.91 9.95
C THR A 358 13.37 15.61 9.30
N ASP A 359 13.76 14.34 9.32
CA ASP A 359 14.91 13.72 8.68
C ASP A 359 14.44 12.39 8.07
N TRP A 360 14.67 12.19 6.78
CA TRP A 360 14.07 11.09 6.03
C TRP A 360 15.00 9.88 5.95
N ARG A 361 14.70 8.85 6.74
CA ARG A 361 15.57 7.66 6.90
C ARG A 361 15.05 6.41 6.19
N ILE A 362 14.24 6.59 5.15
CA ILE A 362 13.84 5.51 4.24
C ILE A 362 14.66 5.67 2.95
N PRO A 363 15.85 5.05 2.86
CA PRO A 363 16.70 5.19 1.69
C PRO A 363 16.09 4.46 0.48
N PRO A 364 16.35 4.92 -0.76
CA PRO A 364 15.87 4.24 -1.97
C PRO A 364 16.24 2.76 -2.03
N THR A 365 17.42 2.37 -1.52
CA THR A 365 17.90 0.98 -1.47
C THR A 365 17.04 0.04 -0.64
N LYS A 366 16.15 0.56 0.22
CA LYS A 366 15.18 -0.21 0.98
C LYS A 366 13.81 -0.30 0.30
N LEU A 367 13.63 0.31 -0.86
CA LEU A 367 12.38 0.32 -1.61
C LEU A 367 12.39 -0.73 -2.72
N ILE A 368 11.27 -1.43 -2.91
CA ILE A 368 11.15 -2.50 -3.92
C ILE A 368 11.41 -2.01 -5.36
N TYR A 369 11.23 -0.70 -5.62
CA TYR A 369 11.56 -0.05 -6.89
C TYR A 369 13.05 -0.16 -7.23
N MET A 370 13.93 -0.28 -6.23
CA MET A 370 15.37 -0.40 -6.36
C MET A 370 15.84 -1.86 -6.22
N ARG A 371 14.98 -2.84 -6.53
CA ARG A 371 15.41 -4.24 -6.61
C ARG A 371 16.21 -4.50 -7.88
N PRO A 372 17.17 -5.45 -7.86
CA PRO A 372 17.80 -5.94 -9.08
C PRO A 372 16.75 -6.42 -10.08
N ILE A 373 16.89 -5.99 -11.34
CA ILE A 373 16.08 -6.51 -12.45
C ILE A 373 16.81 -7.75 -12.95
N GLN A 374 16.24 -8.93 -12.67
CA GLN A 374 16.74 -10.20 -13.17
C GLN A 374 15.81 -10.69 -14.28
N VAL A 375 16.38 -10.93 -15.47
CA VAL A 375 15.67 -11.41 -16.64
C VAL A 375 16.20 -12.80 -16.97
N GLU A 376 15.39 -13.81 -16.67
CA GLU A 376 15.71 -15.22 -16.94
C GLU A 376 15.73 -15.49 -18.45
N ALA A 377 16.78 -16.17 -18.91
CA ALA A 377 17.03 -16.29 -20.33
C ALA A 377 16.16 -17.37 -21.00
N GLU A 378 15.73 -18.40 -20.27
CA GLU A 378 14.92 -19.51 -20.77
C GLU A 378 13.47 -19.12 -21.10
N TYR A 379 12.96 -18.02 -20.56
CA TYR A 379 11.60 -17.56 -20.83
C TYR A 379 11.51 -16.81 -22.17
N ALA A 380 10.77 -17.40 -23.12
CA ALA A 380 10.65 -16.87 -24.48
C ALA A 380 10.11 -15.43 -24.58
N ASN A 381 9.34 -14.96 -23.59
CA ASN A 381 8.85 -13.59 -23.57
C ASN A 381 9.94 -12.54 -23.28
N ASN A 382 11.06 -12.98 -22.69
CA ASN A 382 12.14 -12.10 -22.24
C ASN A 382 13.15 -11.77 -23.35
N TYR A 383 13.09 -12.45 -24.51
CA TYR A 383 14.08 -12.24 -25.56
C TYR A 383 13.48 -12.16 -26.96
N SER A 384 14.32 -11.75 -27.91
CA SER A 384 14.06 -11.77 -29.34
C SER A 384 15.25 -12.38 -30.09
N THR A 385 14.95 -13.25 -31.05
CA THR A 385 15.93 -13.84 -31.98
C THR A 385 16.16 -12.99 -33.23
N VAL A 386 15.49 -11.85 -33.34
CA VAL A 386 15.75 -10.86 -34.39
C VAL A 386 17.10 -10.21 -34.12
N THR A 387 18.01 -10.31 -35.09
CA THR A 387 19.34 -9.75 -34.96
C THR A 387 19.31 -8.21 -34.95
N LEU A 388 20.41 -7.57 -34.53
CA LEU A 388 20.62 -6.13 -34.66
C LEU A 388 20.55 -5.63 -36.12
N SER A 389 20.79 -6.52 -37.10
CA SER A 389 20.59 -6.24 -38.52
C SER A 389 19.15 -6.43 -39.01
N GLY A 390 18.26 -6.98 -38.17
CA GLY A 390 16.85 -7.23 -38.49
C GLY A 390 16.54 -8.62 -39.06
N ASP A 391 17.50 -9.56 -39.04
CA ASP A 391 17.34 -10.92 -39.57
C ASP A 391 16.90 -11.90 -38.46
N SER A 392 15.89 -12.75 -38.68
CA SER A 392 15.40 -13.69 -37.65
C SER A 392 15.62 -15.18 -37.99
N THR A 393 15.95 -15.52 -39.23
CA THR A 393 15.82 -16.90 -39.74
C THR A 393 17.02 -17.81 -39.41
N ALA A 394 18.01 -17.31 -38.67
CA ALA A 394 19.29 -17.99 -38.50
C ALA A 394 19.61 -18.39 -37.05
N ILE A 395 18.97 -17.78 -36.06
CA ILE A 395 19.27 -18.04 -34.65
C ILE A 395 18.36 -19.14 -34.12
N GLN A 396 18.98 -20.19 -33.59
CA GLN A 396 18.31 -21.26 -32.86
C GLN A 396 18.54 -21.04 -31.36
N VAL A 397 17.45 -21.13 -30.59
CA VAL A 397 17.49 -21.04 -29.14
C VAL A 397 16.83 -22.29 -28.55
N ASN A 398 17.41 -22.82 -27.49
CA ASN A 398 16.84 -23.94 -26.75
C ASN A 398 16.98 -23.66 -25.25
N ALA A 399 15.87 -23.73 -24.52
CA ALA A 399 15.90 -23.79 -23.06
C ALA A 399 16.40 -25.18 -22.63
N VAL A 400 17.33 -25.20 -21.68
CA VAL A 400 17.90 -26.42 -21.11
C VAL A 400 17.64 -26.43 -19.62
N GLU A 401 17.01 -27.50 -19.14
CA GLU A 401 16.82 -27.73 -17.71
C GLU A 401 18.15 -28.08 -17.04
N ALA A 402 18.44 -27.44 -15.91
CA ALA A 402 19.62 -27.69 -15.10
C ALA A 402 19.33 -28.84 -14.13
N THR A 403 19.88 -30.02 -14.42
CA THR A 403 19.67 -31.25 -13.64
C THR A 403 20.81 -31.55 -12.67
N ASN A 404 21.94 -30.86 -12.80
CA ASN A 404 23.12 -31.06 -11.96
C ASN A 404 23.16 -30.06 -10.80
N GLU A 405 22.85 -30.54 -9.60
CA GLU A 405 22.74 -29.75 -8.36
C GLU A 405 24.05 -29.06 -7.93
N ASN A 406 25.20 -29.43 -8.50
CA ASN A 406 26.47 -28.74 -8.23
C ASN A 406 26.52 -27.33 -8.85
N PHE A 407 25.63 -27.03 -9.79
CA PHE A 407 25.52 -25.72 -10.43
C PHE A 407 24.24 -25.04 -9.97
N ARG A 408 24.38 -23.82 -9.44
CA ARG A 408 23.22 -22.97 -9.10
C ARG A 408 22.84 -22.17 -10.33
N VAL A 409 21.82 -22.64 -11.04
CA VAL A 409 21.21 -21.96 -12.19
C VAL A 409 19.92 -21.29 -11.71
N SER A 410 19.69 -20.03 -12.07
CA SER A 410 18.43 -19.35 -11.74
C SER A 410 17.24 -20.08 -12.36
N THR A 411 16.12 -20.11 -11.62
CA THR A 411 14.83 -20.73 -12.02
C THR A 411 14.88 -22.18 -12.54
N GLY A 412 16.02 -22.86 -12.44
CA GLY A 412 16.22 -24.26 -12.84
C GLY A 412 16.54 -24.47 -14.32
N GLY A 413 16.80 -23.43 -15.12
CA GLY A 413 17.09 -23.58 -16.54
C GLY A 413 17.93 -22.46 -17.13
N TYR A 414 18.48 -22.68 -18.32
CA TYR A 414 19.27 -21.67 -19.04
C TYR A 414 19.03 -21.75 -20.55
N LEU A 415 19.35 -20.69 -21.28
CA LEU A 415 19.18 -20.58 -22.72
C LEU A 415 20.47 -20.90 -23.47
N VAL A 416 20.41 -21.84 -24.41
CA VAL A 416 21.49 -22.11 -25.37
C VAL A 416 21.17 -21.45 -26.71
N VAL A 417 22.08 -20.60 -27.20
CA VAL A 417 21.93 -19.84 -28.45
C VAL A 417 22.95 -20.32 -29.49
N LYS A 418 22.48 -20.71 -30.67
CA LYS A 418 23.28 -21.29 -31.76
C LYS A 418 22.90 -20.71 -33.13
N ASP A 419 23.76 -20.89 -34.12
CA ASP A 419 23.39 -20.69 -35.54
C ASP A 419 22.77 -21.98 -36.08
N SER A 420 21.56 -21.87 -36.61
CA SER A 420 20.76 -22.97 -37.16
C SER A 420 21.25 -23.51 -38.50
N ARG A 421 22.10 -22.76 -39.21
CA ARG A 421 22.56 -23.16 -40.55
C ARG A 421 23.82 -24.00 -40.45
N SER A 422 23.81 -25.13 -41.16
CA SER A 422 24.98 -25.97 -41.37
C SER A 422 26.03 -25.20 -42.18
N GLY A 423 26.96 -24.54 -41.50
CA GLY A 423 28.13 -23.89 -42.11
C GLY A 423 28.43 -22.48 -41.61
N ARG A 424 28.82 -22.32 -40.34
CA ARG A 424 29.68 -21.24 -39.75
C ARG A 424 29.52 -19.77 -40.22
N THR A 425 28.43 -19.35 -40.87
CA THR A 425 28.38 -18.04 -41.54
C THR A 425 28.02 -16.87 -40.63
N ASN A 426 27.14 -17.04 -39.63
CA ASN A 426 26.75 -15.93 -38.77
C ASN A 426 27.30 -16.06 -37.35
N GLN A 427 27.20 -14.93 -36.65
CA GLN A 427 27.51 -14.76 -35.24
C GLN A 427 26.22 -15.01 -34.47
N PRO A 428 26.11 -16.06 -33.63
CA PRO A 428 24.97 -16.23 -32.75
C PRO A 428 24.78 -14.99 -31.89
N GLU A 429 23.55 -14.50 -31.80
CA GLU A 429 23.21 -13.38 -30.93
C GLU A 429 21.78 -13.50 -30.43
N ILE A 430 21.53 -12.86 -29.29
CA ILE A 430 20.23 -12.84 -28.64
C ILE A 430 20.00 -11.46 -28.02
N THR A 431 18.78 -10.94 -28.11
CA THR A 431 18.40 -9.68 -27.47
C THR A 431 17.46 -9.94 -26.30
N PHE A 432 17.82 -9.53 -25.09
CA PHE A 432 16.95 -9.51 -23.92
C PHE A 432 16.20 -8.18 -23.81
N LYS A 433 14.92 -8.27 -23.44
CA LYS A 433 14.04 -7.14 -23.11
C LYS A 433 14.19 -6.86 -21.62
N ILE A 434 14.61 -5.65 -21.24
CA ILE A 434 14.89 -5.30 -19.85
C ILE A 434 13.76 -4.41 -19.32
N PRO A 435 12.84 -4.96 -18.50
CA PRO A 435 11.71 -4.21 -17.97
C PRO A 435 12.13 -3.28 -16.83
N SER A 436 11.33 -2.25 -16.59
CA SER A 436 11.36 -1.48 -15.33
C SER A 436 12.68 -0.85 -14.93
N THR A 437 13.53 -0.51 -15.89
CA THR A 437 14.67 0.40 -15.66
C THR A 437 14.18 1.79 -15.28
N LEU A 438 14.85 2.39 -14.30
CA LEU A 438 14.62 3.75 -13.84
C LEU A 438 15.57 4.71 -14.56
N SER A 439 15.13 5.95 -14.80
CA SER A 439 16.01 6.99 -15.33
C SER A 439 17.00 7.45 -14.26
N ASN A 440 18.18 7.93 -14.63
CA ASN A 440 19.17 8.55 -13.73
C ASN A 440 19.55 7.69 -12.49
N CYS A 441 19.20 6.41 -12.50
CA CYS A 441 19.65 5.41 -11.55
C CYS A 441 20.82 4.65 -12.21
N PRO A 442 22.02 4.68 -11.63
CA PRO A 442 23.14 3.89 -12.14
C PRO A 442 22.87 2.39 -11.97
N TYR A 443 23.19 1.58 -12.99
CA TYR A 443 23.08 0.13 -12.93
C TYR A 443 24.43 -0.54 -13.20
N ASP A 444 24.77 -1.55 -12.40
CA ASP A 444 25.71 -2.56 -12.85
C ASP A 444 24.97 -3.59 -13.69
N ILE A 445 25.45 -3.81 -14.90
CA ILE A 445 24.85 -4.76 -15.81
C ILE A 445 25.72 -6.01 -15.81
N LYS A 446 25.12 -7.16 -15.53
CA LYS A 446 25.77 -8.45 -15.46
C LYS A 446 25.10 -9.45 -16.38
N VAL A 447 25.89 -10.37 -16.93
CA VAL A 447 25.41 -11.53 -17.67
C VAL A 447 25.92 -12.77 -16.96
N VAL A 448 25.02 -13.70 -16.64
CA VAL A 448 25.35 -14.97 -16.01
C VAL A 448 25.36 -16.04 -17.09
N PHE A 449 26.50 -16.68 -17.30
CA PHE A 449 26.64 -17.79 -18.21
C PHE A 449 26.57 -19.11 -17.46
N ALA A 450 25.78 -20.04 -17.99
CA ALA A 450 25.66 -21.38 -17.45
C ALA A 450 26.77 -22.29 -17.97
N SER A 451 27.25 -23.19 -17.11
CA SER A 451 28.05 -24.31 -17.58
C SER A 451 27.15 -25.32 -18.30
N PRO A 452 27.55 -25.88 -19.46
CA PRO A 452 26.85 -27.00 -20.08
C PRO A 452 26.72 -28.22 -19.16
N LEU A 453 27.66 -28.38 -18.21
CA LEU A 453 27.62 -29.42 -17.18
C LEU A 453 26.42 -29.29 -16.22
N ALA A 454 25.78 -28.11 -16.16
CA ALA A 454 24.57 -27.89 -15.38
C ALA A 454 23.37 -28.67 -15.96
N GLY A 455 23.27 -28.75 -17.29
CA GLY A 455 22.20 -29.49 -17.97
C GLY A 455 22.55 -30.94 -18.29
N ASP A 456 23.82 -31.22 -18.56
CA ASP A 456 24.33 -32.56 -18.87
C ASP A 456 25.65 -32.82 -18.13
N SER A 457 25.58 -33.59 -17.05
CA SER A 457 26.77 -33.97 -16.26
C SER A 457 27.83 -34.76 -17.05
N LEU A 458 27.48 -35.28 -18.23
CA LEU A 458 28.37 -36.00 -19.13
C LEU A 458 28.75 -35.18 -20.38
N ALA A 459 28.51 -33.86 -20.36
CA ALA A 459 28.85 -32.98 -21.46
C ALA A 459 30.32 -33.15 -21.87
N LYS A 460 30.55 -33.38 -23.15
CA LYS A 460 31.88 -33.64 -23.72
C LYS A 460 32.76 -32.37 -23.71
N GLU A 461 34.07 -32.55 -23.85
CA GLU A 461 35.06 -31.45 -23.84
C GLU A 461 34.75 -30.34 -24.86
N ASP A 462 34.16 -30.68 -26.01
CA ASP A 462 33.76 -29.74 -27.06
C ASP A 462 32.59 -28.82 -26.65
N ALA A 463 31.68 -29.31 -25.82
CA ALA A 463 30.62 -28.49 -25.24
C ALA A 463 31.16 -27.50 -24.19
N GLN A 464 32.24 -27.89 -23.50
CA GLN A 464 32.89 -27.14 -22.41
C GLN A 464 33.96 -26.14 -22.90
N LEU A 465 34.09 -25.94 -24.21
CA LEU A 465 35.01 -24.94 -24.76
C LEU A 465 34.67 -23.54 -24.26
N LYS A 466 35.70 -22.68 -24.17
CA LYS A 466 35.54 -21.27 -23.80
C LYS A 466 34.55 -20.59 -24.73
N ARG A 467 33.83 -19.62 -24.21
CA ARG A 467 32.99 -18.73 -25.02
C ARG A 467 33.57 -17.34 -24.94
N GLN A 468 33.22 -16.52 -25.92
CA GLN A 468 33.57 -15.11 -25.88
C GLN A 468 32.42 -14.31 -26.47
N PHE A 469 32.14 -13.15 -25.88
CA PHE A 469 30.98 -12.36 -26.26
C PHE A 469 31.26 -10.85 -26.26
N THR A 470 30.39 -10.14 -26.98
CA THR A 470 30.26 -8.68 -27.00
C THR A 470 28.85 -8.33 -26.54
N ALA A 471 28.72 -7.40 -25.61
CA ALA A 471 27.42 -6.88 -25.17
C ALA A 471 27.15 -5.51 -25.78
N LYS A 472 25.94 -5.30 -26.29
CA LYS A 472 25.47 -4.01 -26.81
C LYS A 472 24.09 -3.68 -26.25
N ILE A 473 23.83 -2.41 -25.98
CA ILE A 473 22.56 -1.96 -25.44
C ILE A 473 21.87 -0.94 -26.35
N ARG A 474 20.55 -1.07 -26.48
CA ARG A 474 19.67 -0.12 -27.16
C ARG A 474 18.73 0.52 -26.15
N TYR A 475 18.60 1.83 -26.24
CA TYR A 475 17.83 2.67 -25.31
C TYR A 475 17.66 4.07 -25.93
N TYR A 476 16.75 4.89 -25.43
CA TYR A 476 16.64 6.29 -25.86
C TYR A 476 17.81 7.13 -25.34
N SER A 477 18.40 7.98 -26.19
CA SER A 477 19.55 8.79 -25.81
C SER A 477 19.22 9.95 -24.87
N SER A 478 17.95 10.37 -24.82
CA SER A 478 17.43 11.41 -23.93
C SER A 478 15.90 11.38 -23.93
N ARG A 479 15.27 12.21 -23.09
CA ARG A 479 13.81 12.41 -23.08
C ARG A 479 13.21 12.73 -24.45
N THR A 480 13.96 13.37 -25.34
CA THR A 480 13.47 13.79 -26.66
C THR A 480 14.23 13.19 -27.85
N GLY A 481 15.31 12.45 -27.58
CA GLY A 481 16.16 11.85 -28.59
C GLY A 481 15.58 10.57 -29.16
N ASP A 482 16.22 10.05 -30.20
CA ASP A 482 15.83 8.80 -30.82
C ASP A 482 16.39 7.59 -30.05
N MET A 483 15.84 6.40 -30.34
CA MET A 483 16.41 5.17 -29.82
C MET A 483 17.79 4.94 -30.45
N ILE A 484 18.79 4.68 -29.62
CA ILE A 484 20.10 4.22 -30.05
C ILE A 484 19.96 2.76 -30.47
N GLU A 485 19.92 2.50 -31.77
CA GLU A 485 19.63 1.17 -32.32
C GLU A 485 20.54 0.75 -33.49
N GLY A 486 20.34 -0.49 -33.97
CA GLY A 486 21.08 -1.05 -35.09
C GLY A 486 22.60 -0.97 -34.91
N SER A 487 23.30 -0.40 -35.90
CA SER A 487 24.75 -0.22 -35.85
C SER A 487 25.23 0.78 -34.79
N ASN A 488 24.33 1.64 -34.30
CA ASN A 488 24.64 2.68 -33.32
C ASN A 488 24.44 2.18 -31.87
N ALA A 489 23.90 0.98 -31.67
CA ALA A 489 23.75 0.36 -30.34
C ALA A 489 25.05 0.48 -29.54
N ARG A 490 24.94 0.94 -28.29
CA ARG A 490 26.11 1.25 -27.46
C ARG A 490 26.78 -0.05 -27.02
N THR A 491 28.04 -0.23 -27.39
CA THR A 491 28.86 -1.35 -26.92
C THR A 491 29.19 -1.16 -25.44
N LEU A 492 28.87 -2.16 -24.61
CA LEU A 492 29.20 -2.17 -23.18
C LEU A 492 30.54 -2.86 -22.93
N CYS A 493 30.75 -4.01 -23.57
CA CYS A 493 32.02 -4.74 -23.55
C CYS A 493 32.29 -5.39 -24.91
N THR A 494 33.53 -5.80 -25.17
CA THR A 494 33.93 -6.45 -26.43
C THR A 494 34.86 -7.61 -26.13
N ASP A 495 34.62 -8.72 -26.81
CA ASP A 495 35.46 -9.92 -26.80
C ASP A 495 35.86 -10.39 -25.39
N VAL A 496 34.88 -10.43 -24.48
CA VAL A 496 35.07 -10.90 -23.10
C VAL A 496 34.94 -12.43 -23.05
N ASP A 497 35.95 -13.09 -22.50
CA ASP A 497 35.97 -14.55 -22.32
C ASP A 497 35.04 -14.99 -21.19
N VAL A 498 34.44 -16.16 -21.38
CA VAL A 498 33.56 -16.85 -20.42
C VAL A 498 34.14 -18.21 -20.09
N ASP A 499 34.25 -18.53 -18.81
CA ASP A 499 34.62 -19.85 -18.33
C ASP A 499 33.41 -20.79 -18.35
N ALA A 500 33.36 -21.62 -19.40
CA ALA A 500 32.33 -22.61 -19.63
C ALA A 500 32.26 -23.75 -18.58
N THR A 501 33.28 -23.91 -17.74
CA THR A 501 33.36 -25.02 -16.77
C THR A 501 32.66 -24.72 -15.45
N ARG A 502 32.20 -23.48 -15.27
CA ARG A 502 31.52 -22.98 -14.06
C ARG A 502 30.32 -22.10 -14.43
N MET A 503 29.51 -21.76 -13.44
CA MET A 503 28.62 -20.60 -13.57
C MET A 503 29.48 -19.34 -13.54
N ASP A 504 29.45 -18.54 -14.60
CA ASP A 504 30.35 -17.40 -14.76
C ASP A 504 29.54 -16.10 -14.86
N THR A 505 29.60 -15.29 -13.81
CA THR A 505 28.91 -14.00 -13.74
C THR A 505 29.88 -12.90 -14.13
N ILE A 506 29.55 -12.18 -15.21
CA ILE A 506 30.41 -11.17 -15.81
C ILE A 506 29.72 -9.81 -15.74
N THR A 507 30.32 -8.86 -15.03
CA THR A 507 29.91 -7.44 -15.07
C THR A 507 30.37 -6.83 -16.40
N VAL A 508 29.40 -6.47 -17.26
CA VAL A 508 29.68 -5.91 -18.59
C VAL A 508 29.84 -4.39 -18.58
N THR A 509 29.27 -3.71 -17.59
CA THR A 509 29.49 -2.30 -17.29
C THR A 509 29.06 -2.02 -15.85
N GLU A 510 29.67 -1.01 -15.23
CA GLU A 510 29.26 -0.49 -13.92
C GLU A 510 28.64 0.90 -14.06
N GLY A 511 27.69 1.23 -13.19
CA GLY A 511 27.11 2.57 -13.09
C GLY A 511 26.49 3.11 -14.39
N PHE A 512 25.90 2.25 -15.22
CA PHE A 512 25.24 2.67 -16.44
C PHE A 512 23.92 3.35 -16.13
N GLU A 513 23.76 4.61 -16.52
CA GLU A 513 22.52 5.36 -16.32
C GLU A 513 21.69 5.42 -17.61
N PHE A 514 20.38 5.22 -17.44
CA PHE A 514 19.40 5.46 -18.50
C PHE A 514 18.86 6.89 -18.38
N PRO A 515 18.77 7.67 -19.47
CA PRO A 515 18.20 9.01 -19.41
C PRO A 515 16.67 9.00 -19.39
N VAL A 516 16.03 7.84 -19.64
CA VAL A 516 14.59 7.67 -19.53
C VAL A 516 14.25 6.35 -18.86
N SER A 517 13.17 6.34 -18.10
CA SER A 517 12.57 5.19 -17.45
C SER A 517 11.66 4.45 -18.43
N ASN A 518 11.62 3.12 -18.33
CA ASN A 518 10.59 2.27 -18.95
C ASN A 518 9.76 1.53 -17.89
N PHE A 519 9.70 2.07 -16.68
CA PHE A 519 8.89 1.53 -15.59
C PHE A 519 7.41 1.48 -15.94
N GLY A 520 6.80 0.30 -15.80
CA GLY A 520 5.39 0.08 -16.10
C GLY A 520 5.05 -0.07 -17.59
N GLU A 521 6.03 -0.05 -18.50
CA GLU A 521 5.78 -0.29 -19.92
C GLU A 521 5.55 -1.79 -20.22
N GLU A 522 4.52 -2.11 -21.02
CA GLU A 522 4.23 -3.49 -21.44
C GLU A 522 5.32 -4.08 -22.34
N ASP A 523 5.86 -3.26 -23.25
CA ASP A 523 6.95 -3.62 -24.16
C ASP A 523 8.23 -2.87 -23.77
N PRO A 524 9.18 -3.55 -23.09
CA PRO A 524 10.39 -2.88 -22.61
C PRO A 524 11.26 -2.36 -23.75
N ARG A 525 11.60 -1.08 -23.68
CA ARG A 525 12.42 -0.38 -24.69
C ARG A 525 13.92 -0.39 -24.43
N VAL A 526 14.36 -0.89 -23.27
CA VAL A 526 15.77 -1.18 -23.01
C VAL A 526 16.07 -2.60 -23.48
N LEU A 527 16.98 -2.73 -24.45
CA LEU A 527 17.27 -4.01 -25.10
C LEU A 527 18.77 -4.33 -25.01
N LEU A 528 19.13 -5.41 -24.30
CA LEU A 528 20.51 -5.87 -24.16
C LEU A 528 20.77 -7.02 -25.15
N THR A 529 21.66 -6.79 -26.11
CA THR A 529 22.08 -7.79 -27.09
C THR A 529 23.42 -8.42 -26.69
N ILE A 530 23.45 -9.75 -26.62
CA ILE A 530 24.66 -10.54 -26.43
C ILE A 530 25.02 -11.20 -27.76
N GLN A 531 26.20 -10.86 -28.29
CA GLN A 531 26.73 -11.41 -29.53
C GLN A 531 27.92 -12.32 -29.23
N SER A 532 27.93 -13.52 -29.79
CA SER A 532 29.05 -14.46 -29.69
C SER A 532 30.27 -14.03 -30.51
N ILE A 533 31.31 -14.86 -30.61
CA ILE A 533 32.53 -14.58 -31.39
C ILE A 533 32.20 -14.24 -32.84
N LYS A 534 32.77 -13.12 -33.32
CA LYS A 534 32.64 -12.66 -34.70
C LYS A 534 33.54 -13.45 -35.66
N GLY A 535 33.09 -13.61 -36.91
CA GLY A 535 33.91 -14.16 -38.00
C GLY A 535 33.55 -15.60 -38.39
N ARG A 536 34.05 -16.06 -39.54
CA ARG A 536 33.73 -17.39 -40.11
C ARG A 536 34.48 -18.54 -39.42
N THR A 537 35.67 -18.26 -38.89
CA THR A 537 36.50 -19.25 -38.19
C THR A 537 36.45 -18.97 -36.70
N VAL A 538 36.15 -20.00 -35.90
CA VAL A 538 36.21 -19.93 -34.44
C VAL A 538 37.64 -20.24 -34.02
N PRO A 539 38.27 -19.45 -33.14
CA PRO A 539 39.59 -19.77 -32.62
C PRO A 539 39.62 -21.15 -31.95
N ASP A 540 40.75 -21.85 -32.04
CA ASP A 540 40.91 -23.14 -31.37
C ASP A 540 40.69 -22.98 -29.86
N GLY A 541 39.94 -23.91 -29.27
CA GLY A 541 39.57 -23.86 -27.85
C GLY A 541 38.31 -23.03 -27.53
N TYR A 542 37.65 -22.45 -28.53
CA TYR A 542 36.41 -21.69 -28.35
C TYR A 542 35.20 -22.33 -29.02
N SER A 543 34.03 -22.07 -28.43
CA SER A 543 32.71 -22.32 -29.02
C SER A 543 32.05 -21.00 -29.43
N LYS A 544 31.23 -21.07 -30.47
CA LYS A 544 30.32 -19.98 -30.88
C LYS A 544 28.98 -20.03 -30.16
N ASP A 545 28.66 -21.12 -29.49
CA ASP A 545 27.38 -21.27 -28.82
C ASP A 545 27.40 -20.46 -27.51
N LEU A 546 26.31 -19.74 -27.22
CA LEU A 546 26.13 -19.09 -25.92
C LEU A 546 25.31 -20.00 -25.02
N ALA A 547 25.58 -19.98 -23.72
CA ALA A 547 24.79 -20.63 -22.68
C ALA A 547 24.55 -19.61 -21.57
N ILE A 548 23.39 -18.97 -21.58
CA ILE A 548 23.07 -17.81 -20.74
C ILE A 548 22.00 -18.23 -19.75
N ASP A 549 22.26 -18.06 -18.46
CA ASP A 549 21.31 -18.30 -17.37
C ASP A 549 20.36 -17.10 -17.27
N CYS A 550 20.89 -15.93 -16.94
CA CYS A 550 20.11 -14.71 -16.83
C CYS A 550 20.95 -13.46 -17.11
N VAL A 551 20.27 -12.32 -17.25
CA VAL A 551 20.89 -10.98 -17.22
C VAL A 551 20.37 -10.21 -16.02
N ILE A 552 21.26 -9.49 -15.34
CA ILE A 552 20.96 -8.80 -14.09
C ILE A 552 21.34 -7.33 -14.23
N PHE A 553 20.43 -6.44 -13.86
CA PHE A 553 20.68 -5.01 -13.74
C PHE A 553 20.53 -4.65 -12.26
N GLU A 554 21.66 -4.44 -11.58
CA GLU A 554 21.70 -4.11 -10.16
C GLU A 554 21.73 -2.59 -9.99
N PRO A 555 20.67 -1.97 -9.43
CA PRO A 555 20.64 -0.53 -9.23
C PRO A 555 21.61 -0.11 -8.12
N ARG A 556 22.34 0.98 -8.37
CA ARG A 556 23.19 1.70 -7.42
C ARG A 556 22.64 3.12 -7.27
N PRO A 557 21.48 3.32 -6.63
CA PRO A 557 20.91 4.66 -6.49
C PRO A 557 21.93 5.55 -5.78
N THR A 558 22.12 6.75 -6.30
CA THR A 558 22.92 7.77 -5.62
C THR A 558 22.28 8.03 -4.25
N SER A 559 23.04 7.82 -3.18
CA SER A 559 22.68 8.41 -1.90
C SER A 559 22.62 9.91 -2.13
N GLY A 560 21.44 10.51 -1.94
CA GLY A 560 21.36 11.96 -1.83
C GLY A 560 22.42 12.39 -0.82
N SER A 561 23.08 13.51 -1.07
CA SER A 561 24.13 14.05 -0.19
C SER A 561 23.56 14.42 1.19
N GLY A 562 23.24 13.42 2.00
CA GLY A 562 23.32 13.46 3.44
C GLY A 562 24.79 13.29 3.76
N SER A 563 25.34 14.26 4.48
CA SER A 563 26.69 14.23 5.02
C SER A 563 26.95 12.92 5.78
N ASP A 564 27.62 11.97 5.13
CA ASP A 564 28.43 10.94 5.80
C ASP A 564 29.72 11.60 6.36
N GLU A 565 29.53 12.64 7.16
CA GLU A 565 30.53 13.20 8.07
C GLU A 565 29.84 13.47 9.41
N ASN A 566 29.72 12.41 10.23
CA ASN A 566 30.22 12.34 11.61
C ASN A 566 29.89 11.00 12.28
#